data_AF-A0A8W8L8F1-F1
#
_entry.id   AF-A0A8W8L8F1-F1
#
_cell.length_a   1.000
_cell.length_b   1.000
_cell.length_c   1.000
_cell.angle_alpha   90.00
_cell.angle_beta   90.00
_cell.angle_gamma   90.00
#
_symmetry.space_group_name_H-M   'P 1'
#
loop_
_entity.id
_entity.type
_entity.pdbx_description
1 polymer ?
#
loop_
_entity_poly.entity_id
_entity_poly.type
_entity_poly.pdbx_seq_one_letter_code
_entity_poly.pdbx_strand_id
1 'polypeptide(L)'
;MENMALLNIKRFALFFVFICCVACNIVTEEGVEIEIITPPANDCVQIKTGDWVSVLYNMTKSCGKTLESTYNIGSNNKTVPQEYYFGVDSRNGVVIGLAGACKGERRKLLIPSPLMSRDPEIAGDTLIYDAIVADHVVAEDKHRLREFWSMDWNTDQYIDLEEIDMALSREGFLENILQDNSGIENMSDMIIGVFDKDGDEALDRDEFFEMHRNINISKPEEEPPTTVEEPESKRRRRKRDEL
;
A
#
# COMPACT_ATOMS: atom_id res chain seq x y z
N MET A 1 -0.88 -66.26 15.28
CA MET A 1 -1.29 -65.25 14.29
C MET A 1 -1.79 -64.00 15.03
N GLU A 2 -0.92 -63.32 15.77
CA GLU A 2 -1.39 -62.31 16.77
C GLU A 2 -0.49 -61.08 16.89
N ASN A 3 0.42 -60.83 15.92
CA ASN A 3 1.35 -59.71 15.99
C ASN A 3 1.38 -58.80 14.75
N MET A 4 0.43 -58.95 13.82
CA MET A 4 0.36 -58.09 12.61
C MET A 4 -0.70 -56.98 12.70
N ALA A 5 -1.61 -57.01 13.69
CA ALA A 5 -2.68 -56.02 13.83
C ALA A 5 -2.24 -54.74 14.58
N LEU A 6 -1.28 -54.84 15.51
CA LEU A 6 -0.87 -53.72 16.37
C LEU A 6 0.06 -52.70 15.69
N LEU A 7 0.72 -53.07 14.59
CA LEU A 7 1.67 -52.18 13.89
C LEU A 7 0.98 -51.20 12.93
N ASN A 8 -0.21 -51.54 12.42
CA ASN A 8 -0.98 -50.67 11.53
C ASN A 8 -1.77 -49.58 12.28
N ILE A 9 -2.17 -49.83 13.54
CA ILE A 9 -2.90 -48.84 14.35
C ILE A 9 -2.00 -47.66 14.74
N LYS A 10 -0.72 -47.92 15.06
CA LYS A 10 0.25 -46.86 15.39
C LYS A 10 0.67 -46.02 14.19
N ARG A 11 0.70 -46.60 12.98
CA ARG A 11 0.96 -45.86 11.74
C ARG A 11 -0.23 -45.02 11.29
N PHE A 12 -1.45 -45.52 11.51
CA PHE A 12 -2.68 -44.75 11.23
C PHE A 12 -2.86 -43.60 12.23
N ALA A 13 -2.50 -43.80 13.50
CA ALA A 13 -2.48 -42.74 14.51
C ALA A 13 -1.39 -41.68 14.22
N LEU A 14 -0.23 -42.06 13.69
CA LEU A 14 0.80 -41.09 13.28
C LEU A 14 0.37 -40.26 12.04
N PHE A 15 -0.45 -40.84 11.16
CA PHE A 15 -1.00 -40.14 9.98
C PHE A 15 -2.17 -39.21 10.36
N PHE A 16 -2.91 -39.54 11.41
CA PHE A 16 -3.99 -38.71 11.96
C PHE A 16 -3.50 -37.56 12.85
N VAL A 17 -2.21 -37.52 13.21
CA VAL A 17 -1.65 -36.52 14.14
C VAL A 17 -1.11 -35.26 13.45
N PHE A 18 -1.06 -35.17 12.11
CA PHE A 18 -0.64 -33.92 11.46
C PHE A 18 -1.45 -33.56 10.22
N ILE A 19 -2.73 -33.95 10.19
CA ILE A 19 -3.78 -33.17 9.51
C ILE A 19 -4.52 -32.44 10.62
N CYS A 20 -3.79 -31.57 11.31
CA CYS A 20 -4.43 -30.49 12.02
C CYS A 20 -4.43 -29.34 11.00
N CYS A 21 -5.56 -29.17 10.29
CA CYS A 21 -5.96 -27.84 9.85
C CYS A 21 -6.13 -27.01 11.12
N VAL A 22 -5.02 -26.63 11.74
CA VAL A 22 -5.02 -25.61 12.78
C VAL A 22 -5.44 -24.37 12.01
N ALA A 23 -6.62 -23.83 12.32
CA ALA A 23 -6.80 -22.40 12.21
C ALA A 23 -5.71 -21.80 13.12
N CYS A 24 -4.53 -21.59 12.55
CA CYS A 24 -3.36 -21.12 13.25
C CYS A 24 -3.64 -19.65 13.54
N ASN A 25 -4.28 -19.40 14.67
CA ASN A 25 -4.41 -18.05 15.18
C ASN A 25 -2.99 -17.61 15.57
N ILE A 26 -2.40 -16.74 14.76
CA ILE A 26 -1.09 -16.17 15.02
C ILE A 26 -1.34 -14.97 15.94
N VAL A 27 -0.68 -14.94 17.10
CA VAL A 27 -0.75 -13.81 18.02
C VAL A 27 0.59 -13.08 17.98
N THR A 28 0.58 -11.80 17.66
CA THR A 28 1.78 -10.96 17.62
C THR A 28 2.22 -10.55 19.03
N GLU A 29 3.44 -10.04 19.19
CA GLU A 29 3.95 -9.58 20.49
C GLU A 29 3.12 -8.42 21.06
N GLU A 30 2.53 -7.60 20.19
CA GLU A 30 1.64 -6.49 20.53
C GLU A 30 0.22 -6.96 20.90
N GLY A 31 -0.07 -8.25 20.75
CA GLY A 31 -1.37 -8.85 21.08
C GLY A 31 -2.42 -8.76 19.98
N VAL A 32 -2.02 -8.53 18.72
CA VAL A 32 -2.94 -8.66 17.58
C VAL A 32 -3.10 -10.14 17.26
N GLU A 33 -4.34 -10.64 17.25
CA GLU A 33 -4.63 -12.00 16.80
C GLU A 33 -5.00 -12.00 15.32
N ILE A 34 -4.41 -12.91 14.56
CA ILE A 34 -4.53 -13.00 13.10
C ILE A 34 -5.12 -14.36 12.74
N GLU A 35 -6.27 -14.33 12.08
CA GLU A 35 -6.89 -15.49 11.44
C GLU A 35 -6.84 -15.29 9.91
N ILE A 36 -6.16 -16.18 9.20
CA ILE A 36 -6.10 -16.15 7.73
C ILE A 36 -7.35 -16.85 7.18
N ILE A 37 -8.22 -16.08 6.52
CA ILE A 37 -9.49 -16.55 5.96
C ILE A 37 -9.28 -17.06 4.53
N THR A 38 -8.61 -16.26 3.70
CA THR A 38 -8.25 -16.62 2.33
C THR A 38 -6.74 -16.57 2.24
N PRO A 39 -6.04 -17.71 2.05
CA PRO A 39 -4.60 -17.73 1.91
C PRO A 39 -4.17 -17.07 0.59
N PRO A 40 -2.91 -16.60 0.51
CA PRO A 40 -2.42 -15.94 -0.69
C PRO A 40 -2.11 -16.94 -1.81
N ALA A 41 -1.88 -16.43 -3.02
CA ALA A 41 -1.30 -17.21 -4.12
C ALA A 41 0.13 -17.65 -3.77
N ASN A 42 0.56 -18.82 -4.27
CA ASN A 42 1.84 -19.44 -3.88
C ASN A 42 3.08 -18.57 -4.15
N ASP A 43 3.07 -17.78 -5.23
CA ASP A 43 4.22 -16.97 -5.67
C ASP A 43 4.00 -15.46 -5.43
N CYS A 44 3.23 -15.11 -4.40
CA CYS A 44 2.92 -13.71 -4.12
C CYS A 44 4.11 -12.94 -3.52
N VAL A 45 4.16 -11.64 -3.83
CA VAL A 45 5.07 -10.71 -3.16
C VAL A 45 4.46 -10.35 -1.80
N GLN A 46 5.17 -10.71 -0.72
CA GLN A 46 4.73 -10.39 0.64
C GLN A 46 4.95 -8.91 0.96
N ILE A 47 4.00 -8.34 1.70
CA ILE A 47 4.07 -6.98 2.22
C ILE A 47 5.23 -6.86 3.22
N LYS A 48 6.07 -5.85 2.99
CA LYS A 48 7.24 -5.51 3.81
C LYS A 48 7.17 -4.06 4.29
N THR A 49 8.08 -3.75 5.20
CA THR A 49 8.33 -2.39 5.61
C THR A 49 8.75 -1.52 4.42
N GLY A 50 8.14 -0.35 4.30
CA GLY A 50 8.31 0.60 3.23
C GLY A 50 7.10 0.64 2.29
N ASP A 51 6.39 -0.49 2.15
CA ASP A 51 5.36 -0.70 1.13
C ASP A 51 4.11 0.17 1.35
N TRP A 52 3.37 0.36 0.26
CA TRP A 52 2.02 0.92 0.28
C TRP A 52 1.00 -0.20 0.05
N VAL A 53 -0.09 -0.17 0.80
CA VAL A 53 -1.12 -1.22 0.77
C VAL A 53 -2.49 -0.57 0.83
N SER A 54 -3.37 -1.02 -0.04
CA SER A 54 -4.79 -0.65 -0.06
C SER A 54 -5.62 -1.82 0.47
N VAL A 55 -6.53 -1.51 1.39
CA VAL A 55 -7.29 -2.51 2.16
C VAL A 55 -8.77 -2.20 2.08
N LEU A 56 -9.57 -3.23 1.83
CA LEU A 56 -11.02 -3.18 2.01
C LEU A 56 -11.39 -3.97 3.25
N TYR A 57 -12.25 -3.40 4.12
CA TYR A 57 -12.57 -4.03 5.39
C TYR A 57 -13.96 -3.72 5.92
N ASN A 58 -14.39 -4.55 6.86
CA ASN A 58 -15.47 -4.28 7.79
C ASN A 58 -14.91 -4.29 9.22
N MET A 59 -15.15 -3.22 9.97
CA MET A 59 -14.73 -3.10 11.35
C MET A 59 -15.95 -3.15 12.27
N THR A 60 -15.90 -4.07 13.23
CA THR A 60 -16.93 -4.26 14.24
C THR A 60 -16.32 -4.35 15.64
N LYS A 61 -17.10 -4.06 16.68
CA LYS A 61 -16.73 -4.41 18.05
C LYS A 61 -16.92 -5.91 18.26
N SER A 62 -16.24 -6.49 19.25
CA SER A 62 -16.47 -7.88 19.69
C SER A 62 -17.93 -8.22 20.00
N CYS A 63 -18.74 -7.23 20.40
CA CYS A 63 -20.18 -7.36 20.63
C CYS A 63 -21.03 -7.37 19.34
N GLY A 64 -20.43 -7.29 18.16
CA GLY A 64 -21.09 -7.32 16.85
C GLY A 64 -21.59 -5.97 16.33
N LYS A 65 -21.41 -4.87 17.08
CA LYS A 65 -21.74 -3.51 16.60
C LYS A 65 -20.77 -3.12 15.48
N THR A 66 -21.28 -2.86 14.28
CA THR A 66 -20.51 -2.26 13.19
C THR A 66 -20.07 -0.85 13.54
N LEU A 67 -18.80 -0.55 13.29
CA LEU A 67 -18.20 0.76 13.50
C LEU A 67 -17.93 1.45 12.18
N GLU A 68 -17.19 0.78 11.29
CA GLU A 68 -16.72 1.36 10.03
C GLU A 68 -16.67 0.29 8.95
N SER A 69 -16.79 0.71 7.69
CA SER A 69 -16.67 -0.16 6.52
C SER A 69 -16.19 0.65 5.34
N THR A 70 -15.30 0.07 4.54
CA THR A 70 -14.91 0.62 3.23
C THR A 70 -15.95 0.40 2.14
N TYR A 71 -16.96 -0.42 2.42
CA TYR A 71 -18.01 -0.79 1.48
C TYR A 71 -19.26 0.06 1.69
N ASN A 72 -19.99 0.31 0.60
CA ASN A 72 -21.29 1.00 0.61
C ASN A 72 -21.26 2.39 1.27
N ILE A 73 -20.23 3.18 0.98
CA ILE A 73 -20.06 4.53 1.50
C ILE A 73 -20.94 5.52 0.70
N GLY A 74 -21.67 6.36 1.43
CA GLY A 74 -22.49 7.44 0.87
C GLY A 74 -23.74 6.96 0.14
N SER A 75 -24.43 7.87 -0.55
CA SER A 75 -25.69 7.57 -1.25
C SER A 75 -25.53 6.68 -2.48
N ASN A 76 -24.32 6.57 -3.01
CA ASN A 76 -24.04 5.89 -4.28
C ASN A 76 -23.43 4.49 -4.06
N ASN A 77 -23.43 3.98 -2.82
CA ASN A 77 -22.84 2.69 -2.44
C ASN A 77 -21.40 2.51 -2.97
N LYS A 78 -20.57 3.54 -2.82
CA LYS A 78 -19.17 3.49 -3.29
C LYS A 78 -18.36 2.55 -2.40
N THR A 79 -17.40 1.85 -3.01
CA THR A 79 -16.37 1.12 -2.28
C THR A 79 -15.09 1.93 -2.35
N VAL A 80 -14.59 2.39 -1.21
CA VAL A 80 -13.39 3.24 -1.13
C VAL A 80 -12.38 2.55 -0.22
N PRO A 81 -11.28 2.01 -0.77
CA PRO A 81 -10.25 1.38 0.03
C PRO A 81 -9.57 2.33 1.00
N GLN A 82 -9.09 1.78 2.12
CA GLN A 82 -8.24 2.49 3.06
C GLN A 82 -6.78 2.17 2.78
N GLU A 83 -5.96 3.23 2.73
CA GLU A 83 -4.54 3.13 2.45
C GLU A 83 -3.70 3.06 3.72
N TYR A 84 -2.62 2.29 3.66
CA TYR A 84 -1.63 2.13 4.71
C TYR A 84 -0.21 2.17 4.14
N TYR A 85 0.69 2.87 4.84
CA TYR A 85 2.13 2.80 4.60
C TYR A 85 2.79 1.99 5.71
N PHE A 86 3.48 0.91 5.35
CA PHE A 86 4.03 -0.04 6.31
C PHE A 86 5.36 0.48 6.86
N GLY A 87 5.34 1.22 7.98
CA GLY A 87 6.54 1.75 8.63
C GLY A 87 7.30 0.72 9.50
N VAL A 88 8.59 0.96 9.76
CA VAL A 88 9.49 0.09 10.56
C VAL A 88 8.96 -0.09 12.00
N ASP A 89 8.31 0.93 12.55
CA ASP A 89 7.83 0.95 13.95
C ASP A 89 6.34 1.27 14.06
N SER A 90 5.54 0.81 13.09
CA SER A 90 4.11 1.07 13.11
C SER A 90 3.46 0.39 14.30
N ARG A 91 2.87 1.19 15.20
CA ARG A 91 2.02 0.69 16.31
C ARG A 91 0.54 0.55 15.90
N ASN A 92 0.26 0.67 14.61
CA ASN A 92 -1.09 0.49 14.08
C ASN A 92 -1.37 -1.01 13.95
N GLY A 93 -2.43 -1.47 14.60
CA GLY A 93 -2.77 -2.90 14.64
C GLY A 93 -3.12 -3.51 13.28
N VAL A 94 -3.61 -2.72 12.33
CA VAL A 94 -3.85 -3.19 10.95
C VAL A 94 -2.53 -3.45 10.25
N VAL A 95 -1.57 -2.54 10.37
CA VAL A 95 -0.22 -2.70 9.79
C VAL A 95 0.48 -3.91 10.38
N ILE A 96 0.40 -4.10 11.69
CA ILE A 96 0.94 -5.28 12.39
C ILE A 96 0.26 -6.56 11.89
N GLY A 97 -1.08 -6.60 11.86
CA GLY A 97 -1.84 -7.79 11.50
C GLY A 97 -1.78 -8.19 10.02
N LEU A 98 -1.49 -7.24 9.14
CA LEU A 98 -1.33 -7.48 7.69
C LEU A 98 0.14 -7.63 7.26
N ALA A 99 1.10 -7.51 8.17
CA ALA A 99 2.51 -7.72 7.84
C ALA A 99 2.73 -9.12 7.24
N GLY A 100 3.48 -9.20 6.15
CA GLY A 100 3.73 -10.43 5.41
C GLY A 100 2.52 -11.01 4.67
N ALA A 101 1.38 -10.32 4.62
CA ALA A 101 0.26 -10.69 3.75
C ALA A 101 0.58 -10.41 2.29
N CYS A 102 -0.28 -10.88 1.38
CA CYS A 102 -0.19 -10.59 -0.04
C CYS A 102 -1.49 -9.98 -0.60
N LYS A 103 -1.40 -9.36 -1.78
CA LYS A 103 -2.58 -8.93 -2.56
C LYS A 103 -3.56 -10.10 -2.73
N GLY A 104 -4.84 -9.82 -2.47
CA GLY A 104 -5.93 -10.80 -2.49
C GLY A 104 -6.10 -11.65 -1.22
N GLU A 105 -5.16 -11.60 -0.28
CA GLU A 105 -5.28 -12.30 1.00
C GLU A 105 -6.35 -11.65 1.87
N ARG A 106 -7.17 -12.47 2.53
CA ARG A 106 -8.17 -11.99 3.51
C ARG A 106 -7.81 -12.48 4.90
N ARG A 107 -7.71 -11.55 5.84
CA ARG A 107 -7.43 -11.81 7.26
C ARG A 107 -8.54 -11.23 8.12
N LYS A 108 -8.88 -11.95 9.19
CA LYS A 108 -9.67 -11.41 10.29
C LYS A 108 -8.72 -11.13 11.45
N LEU A 109 -8.64 -9.86 11.83
CA LEU A 109 -7.75 -9.38 12.87
C LEU A 109 -8.56 -9.07 14.13
N LEU A 110 -8.13 -9.56 15.29
CA LEU A 110 -8.62 -9.09 16.58
C LEU A 110 -7.59 -8.11 17.12
N ILE A 111 -7.96 -6.83 17.12
CA ILE A 111 -7.05 -5.73 17.41
C ILE A 111 -7.46 -5.09 18.75
N PRO A 112 -6.58 -5.08 19.76
CA PRO A 112 -6.78 -4.29 20.96
C PRO A 112 -7.02 -2.81 20.64
N SER A 113 -8.03 -2.18 21.26
CA SER A 113 -8.39 -0.79 20.95
C SER A 113 -7.22 0.21 20.94
N PRO A 114 -6.20 0.14 21.84
CA PRO A 114 -5.11 1.12 21.85
C PRO A 114 -4.23 1.10 20.60
N LEU A 115 -4.24 0.01 19.82
CA LEU A 115 -3.51 -0.11 18.55
C LEU A 115 -4.30 0.44 17.35
N MET A 116 -5.56 0.86 17.55
CA MET A 116 -6.41 1.44 16.49
C MET A 116 -6.71 2.90 16.74
N SER A 117 -7.19 3.23 17.94
CA SER A 117 -7.61 4.59 18.27
C SER A 117 -7.58 4.84 19.77
N ARG A 118 -7.51 6.12 20.13
CA ARG A 118 -7.67 6.60 21.51
C ARG A 118 -9.10 7.09 21.79
N ASP A 119 -10.03 6.81 20.90
CA ASP A 119 -11.43 7.18 21.05
C ASP A 119 -12.02 6.49 22.31
N PRO A 120 -12.56 7.26 23.27
CA PRO A 120 -13.20 6.71 24.46
C PRO A 120 -14.41 5.81 24.15
N GLU A 121 -15.09 5.97 23.01
CA GLU A 121 -16.23 5.11 22.65
C GLU A 121 -15.81 3.65 22.47
N ILE A 122 -14.57 3.39 22.05
CA ILE A 122 -14.05 2.04 21.80
C ILE A 122 -12.95 1.63 22.80
N ALA A 123 -12.68 2.46 23.80
CA ALA A 123 -11.62 2.21 24.77
C ALA A 123 -11.89 0.95 25.59
N GLY A 124 -10.93 0.03 25.61
CA GLY A 124 -11.01 -1.23 26.34
C GLY A 124 -11.70 -2.36 25.58
N ASP A 125 -12.23 -2.09 24.38
CA ASP A 125 -12.78 -3.12 23.50
C ASP A 125 -11.67 -3.84 22.70
N THR A 126 -12.00 -5.02 22.20
CA THR A 126 -11.26 -5.68 21.10
C THR A 126 -12.06 -5.51 19.82
N LEU A 127 -11.41 -4.99 18.79
CA LEU A 127 -12.01 -4.70 17.50
C LEU A 127 -11.78 -5.88 16.55
N ILE A 128 -12.82 -6.26 15.83
CA ILE A 128 -12.74 -7.26 14.77
C ILE A 128 -12.62 -6.49 13.46
N TYR A 129 -11.48 -6.66 12.80
CA TYR A 129 -11.15 -6.03 11.54
C TYR A 129 -11.01 -7.11 10.46
N ASP A 130 -12.08 -7.29 9.69
CA ASP A 130 -12.16 -8.28 8.62
C ASP A 130 -11.76 -7.63 7.30
N ALA A 131 -10.55 -7.94 6.84
CA ALA A 131 -9.84 -7.19 5.83
C ALA A 131 -9.36 -8.06 4.67
N ILE A 132 -9.50 -7.53 3.46
CA ILE A 132 -8.87 -8.05 2.25
C ILE A 132 -7.84 -7.04 1.75
N VAL A 133 -6.64 -7.52 1.44
CA VAL A 133 -5.60 -6.72 0.78
C VAL A 133 -6.04 -6.50 -0.67
N ALA A 134 -6.61 -5.33 -0.95
CA ALA A 134 -7.09 -4.99 -2.28
C ALA A 134 -5.92 -4.73 -3.23
N ASP A 135 -4.89 -4.05 -2.74
CA ASP A 135 -3.70 -3.77 -3.53
C ASP A 135 -2.42 -3.63 -2.71
N HIS A 136 -1.29 -3.79 -3.39
CA HIS A 136 0.04 -3.77 -2.79
C HIS A 136 1.06 -3.22 -3.79
N VAL A 137 1.75 -2.16 -3.38
CA VAL A 137 2.88 -1.56 -4.12
C VAL A 137 4.12 -1.61 -3.24
N VAL A 138 5.18 -2.22 -3.77
CA VAL A 138 6.47 -2.32 -3.08
C VAL A 138 7.13 -0.96 -2.91
N ALA A 139 7.95 -0.81 -1.87
CA ALA A 139 8.61 0.44 -1.52
C ALA A 139 9.31 1.13 -2.69
N GLU A 140 9.96 0.35 -3.57
CA GLU A 140 10.70 0.85 -4.73
C GLU A 140 9.81 1.54 -5.77
N ASP A 141 8.55 1.10 -5.91
CA ASP A 141 7.59 1.62 -6.88
C ASP A 141 6.71 2.75 -6.33
N LYS A 142 6.88 3.14 -5.06
CA LYS A 142 6.05 4.20 -4.44
C LYS A 142 6.17 5.57 -5.11
N HIS A 143 7.32 5.89 -5.70
CA HIS A 143 7.47 7.13 -6.45
C HIS A 143 6.59 7.11 -7.71
N ARG A 144 6.52 5.96 -8.40
CA ARG A 144 5.65 5.76 -9.57
C ARG A 144 4.19 5.87 -9.19
N LEU A 145 3.80 5.30 -8.04
CA LEU A 145 2.43 5.44 -7.52
C LEU A 145 2.06 6.91 -7.27
N ARG A 146 2.99 7.69 -6.71
CA ARG A 146 2.76 9.12 -6.48
C ARG A 146 2.64 9.90 -7.79
N GLU A 147 3.48 9.57 -8.77
CA GLU A 147 3.43 10.21 -10.09
C GLU A 147 2.12 9.85 -10.82
N PHE A 148 1.70 8.59 -10.77
CA PHE A 148 0.42 8.12 -11.27
C PHE A 148 -0.74 8.96 -10.72
N TRP A 149 -0.87 9.06 -9.39
CA TRP A 149 -1.92 9.88 -8.77
C TRP A 149 -1.78 11.39 -8.99
N SER A 150 -0.59 11.87 -9.35
CA SER A 150 -0.42 13.29 -9.69
C SER A 150 -0.91 13.63 -11.10
N MET A 151 -1.08 12.60 -11.94
CA MET A 151 -1.57 12.68 -13.31
C MET A 151 -3.05 12.32 -13.42
N ASP A 152 -3.54 11.36 -12.63
CA ASP A 152 -4.98 11.05 -12.48
C ASP A 152 -5.69 12.20 -11.72
N TRP A 153 -6.08 13.25 -12.45
CA TRP A 153 -6.70 14.46 -11.90
C TRP A 153 -8.17 14.26 -11.58
N ASN A 154 -8.86 13.40 -12.31
CA ASN A 154 -10.30 13.15 -12.13
C ASN A 154 -10.57 12.06 -11.05
N THR A 155 -9.51 11.39 -10.57
CA THR A 155 -9.51 10.35 -9.53
C THR A 155 -10.30 9.09 -9.92
N ASP A 156 -10.29 8.72 -11.19
CA ASP A 156 -10.97 7.54 -11.71
C ASP A 156 -10.11 6.27 -11.78
N GLN A 157 -8.82 6.37 -11.39
CA GLN A 157 -7.82 5.30 -11.40
C GLN A 157 -7.28 4.94 -12.79
N TYR A 158 -7.46 5.83 -13.76
CA TYR A 158 -6.90 5.72 -15.10
C TYR A 158 -6.17 7.02 -15.44
N ILE A 159 -5.27 6.93 -16.42
CA ILE A 159 -4.64 8.11 -17.01
C ILE A 159 -5.01 8.13 -18.48
N ASP A 160 -5.95 8.99 -18.85
CA ASP A 160 -6.43 9.11 -20.21
C ASP A 160 -5.56 10.04 -21.09
N LEU A 161 -5.90 10.12 -22.37
CA LEU A 161 -5.18 10.96 -23.34
C LEU A 161 -5.14 12.44 -22.93
N GLU A 162 -6.24 12.97 -22.38
CA GLU A 162 -6.33 14.38 -21.96
C GLU A 162 -5.40 14.66 -20.77
N GLU A 163 -5.31 13.73 -19.83
CA GLU A 163 -4.41 13.82 -18.68
C GLU A 163 -2.94 13.71 -19.11
N ILE A 164 -2.60 12.84 -20.06
CA ILE A 164 -1.24 12.78 -20.62
C ILE A 164 -0.89 14.09 -21.33
N ASP A 165 -1.76 14.60 -22.19
CA ASP A 165 -1.55 15.86 -22.89
C ASP A 165 -1.37 17.04 -21.92
N MET A 166 -2.17 17.08 -20.86
CA MET A 166 -2.07 18.10 -19.83
C MET A 166 -0.77 17.98 -19.02
N ALA A 167 -0.32 16.75 -18.74
CA ALA A 167 0.97 16.51 -18.07
C ALA A 167 2.15 16.92 -18.95
N LEU A 168 2.15 16.58 -20.25
CA LEU A 168 3.17 16.99 -21.21
C LEU A 168 3.22 18.51 -21.43
N SER A 169 2.08 19.18 -21.30
CA SER A 169 1.96 20.63 -21.46
C SER A 169 2.51 21.44 -20.27
N ARG A 170 2.70 20.82 -19.10
CA ARG A 170 3.31 21.46 -17.93
C ARG A 170 4.84 21.39 -18.03
N GLU A 171 5.48 22.55 -18.16
CA GLU A 171 6.93 22.75 -18.38
C GLU A 171 7.85 21.85 -17.53
N GLY A 172 8.88 21.26 -18.17
CA GLY A 172 9.97 20.52 -17.52
C GLY A 172 10.23 19.10 -18.06
N PHE A 173 9.22 18.44 -18.63
CA PHE A 173 9.38 17.11 -19.23
C PHE A 173 9.97 17.17 -20.65
N LEU A 174 9.59 18.21 -21.41
CA LEU A 174 9.94 18.37 -22.82
C LEU A 174 11.36 18.90 -23.06
N GLU A 175 11.98 19.60 -22.11
CA GLU A 175 13.21 20.37 -22.39
C GLU A 175 14.43 19.49 -22.75
N ASN A 176 14.44 18.22 -22.31
CA ASN A 176 15.48 17.24 -22.65
C ASN A 176 15.21 16.47 -23.96
N ILE A 177 13.96 16.45 -24.45
CA ILE A 177 13.58 15.78 -25.70
C ILE A 177 13.77 16.74 -26.90
N LEU A 178 13.74 18.05 -26.65
CA LEU A 178 13.70 19.10 -27.68
C LEU A 178 15.03 19.45 -28.38
N GLN A 179 16.07 18.62 -28.27
CA GLN A 179 17.29 18.87 -29.06
C GLN A 179 17.27 18.30 -30.48
N ASP A 180 16.30 17.47 -30.85
CA ASP A 180 16.13 17.06 -32.24
C ASP A 180 14.75 17.47 -32.80
N ASN A 181 14.80 18.35 -33.80
CA ASN A 181 13.65 18.82 -34.56
C ASN A 181 12.85 17.65 -35.20
N SER A 182 11.65 17.35 -34.69
CA SER A 182 10.39 17.15 -35.44
C SER A 182 9.35 16.34 -34.64
N GLY A 183 8.21 16.96 -34.30
CA GLY A 183 6.96 16.27 -33.92
C GLY A 183 6.71 16.10 -32.41
N ILE A 184 6.16 17.14 -31.76
CA ILE A 184 5.52 17.03 -30.44
C ILE A 184 4.04 16.58 -30.57
N GLU A 185 3.49 16.64 -31.79
CA GLU A 185 2.14 16.17 -32.08
C GLU A 185 2.08 14.64 -31.94
N ASN A 186 1.12 14.13 -31.18
CA ASN A 186 0.78 12.71 -31.00
C ASN A 186 1.72 11.89 -30.08
N MET A 187 2.44 12.51 -29.15
CA MET A 187 3.23 11.76 -28.16
C MET A 187 2.33 11.03 -27.15
N SER A 188 1.20 11.62 -26.77
CA SER A 188 0.15 10.98 -25.98
C SER A 188 -0.43 9.75 -26.68
N ASP A 189 -0.80 9.90 -27.96
CA ASP A 189 -1.25 8.78 -28.81
C ASP A 189 -0.20 7.66 -28.90
N MET A 190 1.08 8.02 -29.03
CA MET A 190 2.18 7.04 -29.05
C MET A 190 2.30 6.31 -27.70
N ILE A 191 2.19 7.04 -26.59
CA ILE A 191 2.28 6.46 -25.24
C ILE A 191 1.14 5.45 -25.04
N ILE A 192 -0.11 5.88 -25.26
CA ILE A 192 -1.28 5.00 -25.14
C ILE A 192 -1.12 3.83 -26.11
N GLY A 193 -0.86 4.07 -27.39
CA GLY A 193 -0.75 3.00 -28.39
C GLY A 193 0.37 1.98 -28.15
N VAL A 194 1.33 2.26 -27.25
CA VAL A 194 2.41 1.33 -26.86
C VAL A 194 2.13 0.65 -25.52
N PHE A 195 1.54 1.35 -24.56
CA PHE A 195 1.43 0.89 -23.16
C PHE A 195 0.02 0.50 -22.72
N ASP A 196 -1.02 0.94 -23.42
CA ASP A 196 -2.40 0.45 -23.26
C ASP A 196 -2.48 -1.00 -23.79
N LYS A 197 -2.58 -1.95 -22.88
CA LYS A 197 -2.59 -3.39 -23.16
C LYS A 197 -3.98 -3.96 -23.27
N ASP A 198 -4.93 -3.40 -22.53
CA ASP A 198 -6.31 -3.89 -22.52
C ASP A 198 -7.21 -3.17 -23.55
N GLY A 199 -6.71 -2.09 -24.15
CA GLY A 199 -7.31 -1.35 -25.24
C GLY A 199 -8.43 -0.42 -24.78
N ASP A 200 -8.39 0.06 -23.55
CA ASP A 200 -9.40 0.94 -22.97
C ASP A 200 -9.17 2.44 -23.24
N GLU A 201 -8.13 2.76 -24.03
CA GLU A 201 -7.71 4.11 -24.39
C GLU A 201 -7.22 4.95 -23.20
N ALA A 202 -6.86 4.29 -22.09
CA ALA A 202 -6.22 4.89 -20.94
C ALA A 202 -5.04 4.03 -20.47
N LEU A 203 -4.29 4.53 -19.49
CA LEU A 203 -3.30 3.73 -18.78
C LEU A 203 -3.82 3.44 -17.38
N ASP A 204 -3.99 2.17 -17.07
CA ASP A 204 -4.12 1.76 -15.68
C ASP A 204 -2.78 1.96 -14.93
N ARG A 205 -2.79 1.79 -13.61
CA ARG A 205 -1.57 1.95 -12.81
C ARG A 205 -0.46 0.99 -13.23
N ASP A 206 -0.77 -0.27 -13.50
CA ASP A 206 0.24 -1.29 -13.77
C ASP A 206 0.88 -1.05 -15.16
N GLU A 207 0.10 -0.59 -16.14
CA GLU A 207 0.55 -0.09 -17.45
C GLU A 207 1.39 1.18 -17.33
N PHE A 208 0.95 2.15 -16.52
CA PHE A 208 1.73 3.34 -16.22
C PHE A 208 3.08 2.99 -15.57
N PHE A 209 3.12 2.00 -14.68
CA PHE A 209 4.37 1.55 -14.04
C PHE A 209 5.30 0.91 -15.07
N GLU A 210 4.76 0.13 -16.01
CA GLU A 210 5.53 -0.44 -17.10
C GLU A 210 6.09 0.63 -18.03
N MET A 211 5.26 1.61 -18.40
CA MET A 211 5.70 2.80 -19.13
C MET A 211 6.87 3.46 -18.41
N HIS A 212 6.73 3.79 -17.13
CA HIS A 212 7.79 4.46 -16.38
C HIS A 212 9.07 3.60 -16.23
N ARG A 213 8.97 2.26 -16.19
CA ARG A 213 10.17 1.39 -16.15
C ARG A 213 10.90 1.35 -17.49
N ASN A 214 10.16 1.43 -18.60
CA ASN A 214 10.72 1.34 -19.95
C ASN A 214 11.20 2.71 -20.47
N ILE A 215 10.55 3.78 -20.03
CA ILE A 215 10.94 5.16 -20.33
C ILE A 215 11.96 5.58 -19.27
N ASN A 216 13.22 5.24 -19.52
CA ASN A 216 14.35 5.71 -18.73
C ASN A 216 14.65 7.17 -19.13
N ILE A 217 13.74 8.09 -18.84
CA ILE A 217 14.08 9.52 -18.85
C ILE A 217 15.10 9.68 -17.74
N SER A 218 16.33 9.98 -18.12
CA SER A 218 17.39 10.38 -17.22
C SER A 218 16.90 11.56 -16.38
N LYS A 219 16.28 11.27 -15.23
CA LYS A 219 16.05 12.25 -14.18
C LYS A 219 17.47 12.69 -13.77
N PRO A 220 17.84 13.97 -13.90
CA PRO A 220 19.07 14.46 -13.32
C PRO A 220 19.05 14.04 -11.85
N GLU A 221 20.11 13.42 -11.35
CA GLU A 221 20.26 13.24 -9.91
C GLU A 221 20.04 14.61 -9.26
N GLU A 222 18.99 14.74 -8.45
CA GLU A 222 18.93 15.87 -7.52
C GLU A 222 20.13 15.70 -6.61
N GLU A 223 21.19 16.47 -6.88
CA GLU A 223 22.32 16.56 -5.97
C GLU A 223 21.74 16.91 -4.58
N PRO A 224 22.16 16.19 -3.53
CA PRO A 224 21.67 16.45 -2.19
C PRO A 224 21.92 17.92 -1.85
N PRO A 225 21.01 18.58 -1.12
CA PRO A 225 21.09 20.02 -0.89
C PRO A 225 22.42 20.37 -0.26
N THR A 226 23.26 21.08 -1.02
CA THR A 226 24.49 21.68 -0.52
C THR A 226 24.13 22.51 0.70
N THR A 227 24.73 22.14 1.83
CA THR A 227 24.61 22.81 3.12
C THR A 227 24.77 24.31 2.93
N VAL A 228 23.70 25.06 3.15
CA VAL A 228 23.72 26.52 3.20
C VAL A 228 24.53 26.90 4.45
N GLU A 229 25.72 27.46 4.25
CA GLU A 229 26.48 28.10 5.31
C GLU A 229 25.66 29.23 5.94
N GLU A 230 25.49 29.15 7.26
CA GLU A 230 24.80 30.13 8.09
C GLU A 230 25.59 31.47 8.09
N PRO A 231 24.99 32.61 7.70
CA PRO A 231 25.70 33.87 7.72
C PRO A 231 25.90 34.37 9.16
N GLU A 232 27.17 34.55 9.54
CA GLU A 232 27.61 35.08 10.83
C GLU A 232 26.85 36.35 11.24
N SER A 233 26.12 36.23 12.35
CA SER A 233 25.44 37.35 12.99
C SER A 233 26.46 38.36 13.54
N LYS A 234 26.45 39.56 12.96
CA LYS A 234 27.19 40.74 13.47
C LYS A 234 26.73 41.09 14.89
N ARG A 235 27.51 40.69 15.91
CA ARG A 235 27.45 41.23 17.28
C ARG A 235 27.70 42.74 17.28
N ARG A 236 26.64 43.55 17.22
CA ARG A 236 26.71 44.97 17.62
C ARG A 236 26.38 45.09 19.11
N ARG A 237 27.43 45.33 19.90
CA ARG A 237 27.38 45.79 21.31
C ARG A 237 26.47 47.02 21.40
N ARG A 238 25.34 46.92 22.12
CA ARG A 238 24.68 48.09 22.70
C ARG A 238 25.30 48.34 24.08
N LYS A 239 26.01 49.46 24.19
CA LYS A 239 26.41 50.07 25.46
C LYS A 239 25.14 50.32 26.29
N ARG A 240 25.23 49.95 27.56
CA ARG A 240 24.32 50.35 28.63
C ARG A 240 24.81 51.72 29.09
N ASP A 241 24.11 52.77 28.68
CA ASP A 241 24.22 54.10 29.29
C ASP A 241 22.98 54.34 30.15
N GLU A 242 23.21 55.03 31.25
CA GLU A 242 22.43 55.15 32.48
C GLU A 242 21.16 55.99 32.36
N LEU A 243 20.09 55.59 33.08
CA LEU A 243 19.28 56.39 34.03
C LEU A 243 18.12 55.55 34.60
#